data_AF-A0A4Y7KH30-F1
#
_entry.id   AF-A0A4Y7KH30-F1
#
_cell.length_a   1.000
_cell.length_b   1.000
_cell.length_c   1.000
_cell.angle_alpha   90.00
_cell.angle_beta   90.00
_cell.angle_gamma   90.00
#
_symmetry.space_group_name_H-M   'P 1'
#
loop_
_entity.id
_entity.type
_entity.pdbx_description
1 polymer ?
#
loop_
_entity_poly.entity_id
_entity_poly.type
_entity_poly.pdbx_seq_one_letter_code
_entity_poly.pdbx_strand_id
1 'polypeptide(L)'
;MAKFLLHNTFFLFSICFLILFIDHSSARSIQNPVFIPSSAHKELQTNGFPIGLLPKNVLNYSLNKTSGDFSVNLGYTCKLTLPPDNYEATYSKKITGKLVEGKIGELKGIRVWAFFQWWSITGIKSSGENLVFEVGMVSAKYPAKNFDESPECQGKHSSS
;
A
#
# COMPACT_ATOMS: atom_id res chain seq x y z
N MET A 1 1.54 13.01 -10.86
CA MET A 1 2.55 13.71 -11.68
C MET A 1 3.54 12.75 -12.35
N ALA A 2 3.85 11.58 -11.79
CA ALA A 2 4.70 10.59 -12.46
C ALA A 2 4.07 9.95 -13.73
N LYS A 3 2.72 9.87 -13.81
CA LYS A 3 2.01 9.43 -15.02
C LYS A 3 2.16 10.34 -16.25
N PHE A 4 2.68 11.56 -16.11
CA PHE A 4 2.74 12.52 -17.22
C PHE A 4 3.99 12.39 -18.11
N LEU A 5 5.01 11.63 -17.68
CA LEU A 5 6.32 11.61 -18.36
C LEU A 5 6.76 10.23 -18.89
N LEU A 6 6.05 9.14 -18.61
CA LEU A 6 6.43 7.81 -19.11
C LEU A 6 5.65 7.33 -20.35
N HIS A 7 4.54 7.99 -20.73
CA HIS A 7 3.71 7.52 -21.84
C HIS A 7 4.33 7.80 -23.23
N ASN A 8 5.33 8.68 -23.32
CA ASN A 8 5.92 9.10 -24.59
C ASN A 8 7.18 8.31 -25.00
N THR A 9 7.60 7.31 -24.23
CA THR A 9 8.75 6.44 -24.57
C THR A 9 8.35 5.00 -24.90
N PHE A 10 7.07 4.64 -24.72
CA PHE A 10 6.59 3.26 -24.87
C PHE A 10 6.28 2.85 -26.32
N PHE A 11 6.17 3.80 -27.25
CA PHE A 11 5.76 3.51 -28.64
C PHE A 11 6.91 3.01 -29.54
N LEU A 12 8.17 3.08 -29.10
CA LEU A 12 9.34 2.73 -29.94
C LEU A 12 10.01 1.38 -29.63
N PHE A 13 9.54 0.63 -28.63
CA PHE A 13 10.10 -0.70 -28.30
C PHE A 13 9.19 -1.88 -28.71
N SER A 14 8.12 -1.59 -29.46
CA SER A 14 6.98 -2.48 -29.69
C SER A 14 7.20 -3.68 -30.64
N ILE A 15 8.40 -3.97 -31.16
CA ILE A 15 8.53 -4.95 -32.27
C ILE A 15 9.56 -6.09 -32.06
N CYS A 16 10.38 -6.13 -31.00
CA CYS A 16 11.50 -7.10 -30.96
C CYS A 16 11.45 -8.23 -29.92
N PHE A 17 10.38 -8.40 -29.12
CA PHE A 17 10.34 -9.39 -28.03
C PHE A 17 9.26 -10.47 -28.19
N LEU A 18 8.87 -10.77 -29.43
CA LEU A 18 7.74 -11.66 -29.73
C LEU A 18 8.11 -13.14 -29.90
N ILE A 19 9.37 -13.54 -29.82
CA ILE A 19 9.75 -14.95 -30.03
C ILE A 19 10.99 -15.24 -29.16
N LEU A 20 11.01 -16.40 -28.48
CA LEU A 20 11.94 -16.88 -27.45
C LEU A 20 11.49 -16.41 -26.04
N PHE A 21 10.77 -17.17 -25.21
CA PHE A 21 10.96 -18.57 -24.83
C PHE A 21 9.60 -19.17 -24.39
N ILE A 22 9.17 -20.21 -25.10
CA ILE A 22 8.17 -21.17 -24.61
C ILE A 22 8.92 -22.18 -23.73
N ASP A 23 8.22 -22.68 -22.70
CA ASP A 23 8.46 -23.89 -21.88
C ASP A 23 8.96 -23.71 -20.44
N HIS A 24 8.03 -23.75 -19.47
CA HIS A 24 7.67 -24.98 -18.72
C HIS A 24 6.77 -24.61 -17.52
N SER A 25 5.45 -24.68 -17.71
CA SER A 25 4.47 -24.52 -16.63
C SER A 25 4.41 -25.79 -15.78
N SER A 26 5.18 -25.83 -14.69
CA SER A 26 4.87 -26.71 -13.56
C SER A 26 3.95 -25.95 -12.61
N ALA A 27 2.64 -26.19 -12.72
CA ALA A 27 1.66 -25.69 -11.77
C ALA A 27 1.83 -26.43 -10.43
N ARG A 28 2.72 -25.93 -9.57
CA ARG A 28 2.64 -26.23 -8.14
C ARG A 28 1.42 -25.49 -7.61
N SER A 29 0.38 -26.23 -7.22
CA SER A 29 -0.66 -25.69 -6.34
C SER A 29 -0.04 -25.45 -4.96
N ILE A 30 0.67 -24.32 -4.81
CA ILE A 30 0.93 -23.78 -3.49
C ILE A 30 -0.46 -23.40 -2.98
N GLN A 31 -0.93 -24.07 -1.92
CA GLN A 31 -2.01 -23.52 -1.12
C GLN A 31 -1.52 -22.17 -0.62
N ASN A 32 -1.86 -21.09 -1.34
CA ASN A 32 -1.63 -19.75 -0.85
C ASN A 32 -2.30 -19.70 0.53
N PRO A 33 -1.56 -19.36 1.61
CA PRO A 33 -2.16 -19.29 2.92
C PRO A 33 -3.36 -18.35 2.84
N VAL A 34 -4.53 -18.85 3.24
CA VAL A 34 -5.76 -18.07 3.22
C VAL A 34 -5.53 -16.82 4.08
N PHE A 35 -5.57 -15.65 3.44
CA PHE A 35 -5.44 -14.39 4.15
C PHE A 35 -6.70 -14.19 5.00
N ILE A 36 -6.52 -14.06 6.31
CA ILE A 36 -7.60 -13.72 7.25
C ILE A 36 -7.43 -12.25 7.65
N PRO A 37 -8.32 -11.35 7.20
CA PRO A 37 -8.27 -9.93 7.58
C PRO A 37 -8.34 -9.72 9.09
N SER A 38 -7.39 -8.94 9.61
CA SER A 38 -7.41 -8.53 11.03
C SER A 38 -8.53 -7.51 11.32
N SER A 39 -8.75 -7.20 12.60
CA SER A 39 -9.70 -6.13 12.99
C SER A 39 -9.34 -4.77 12.39
N ALA A 40 -8.05 -4.46 12.22
CA ALA A 40 -7.60 -3.22 11.58
C ALA A 40 -8.05 -3.13 10.11
N HIS A 41 -7.96 -4.25 9.38
CA HIS A 41 -8.40 -4.35 7.99
C HIS A 41 -9.90 -4.14 7.85
N LYS A 42 -10.69 -4.67 8.79
CA LYS A 42 -12.14 -4.46 8.83
C LYS A 42 -12.48 -3.01 9.18
N GLU A 43 -11.77 -2.42 10.14
CA GLU A 43 -12.00 -1.02 10.53
C GLU A 43 -11.73 -0.05 9.39
N LEU A 44 -10.66 -0.26 8.60
CA LEU A 44 -10.43 0.53 7.38
C LEU A 44 -11.59 0.46 6.39
N GLN A 45 -12.11 -0.74 6.14
CA GLN A 45 -13.24 -0.94 5.22
C GLN A 45 -14.50 -0.25 5.71
N THR A 46 -14.83 -0.36 7.00
CA THR A 46 -15.97 0.35 7.60
C THR A 46 -15.85 1.87 7.46
N ASN A 47 -14.63 2.40 7.40
CA ASN A 47 -14.36 3.82 7.20
C ASN A 47 -14.16 4.21 5.73
N GLY A 48 -14.54 3.35 4.77
CA GLY A 48 -14.54 3.68 3.34
C GLY A 48 -13.21 3.51 2.62
N PHE A 49 -12.29 2.71 3.17
CA PHE A 49 -10.99 2.42 2.56
C PHE A 49 -10.88 0.98 2.09
N PRO A 50 -10.14 0.71 1.00
CA PRO A 50 -9.88 -0.65 0.57
C PRO A 50 -8.92 -1.34 1.54
N ILE A 51 -9.04 -2.66 1.63
CA ILE A 51 -8.32 -3.48 2.62
C ILE A 51 -6.80 -3.42 2.43
N GLY A 52 -6.33 -3.27 1.20
CA GLY A 52 -4.92 -3.36 0.83
C GLY A 52 -4.08 -2.13 1.12
N LEU A 53 -4.63 -1.14 1.83
CA LEU A 53 -3.83 -0.06 2.43
C LEU A 53 -2.92 -0.55 3.56
N LEU A 54 -3.26 -1.69 4.17
CA LEU A 54 -2.45 -2.34 5.20
C LEU A 54 -1.85 -3.65 4.69
N PRO A 55 -0.61 -3.97 5.11
CA PRO A 55 0.00 -5.25 4.83
C PRO A 55 -0.66 -6.34 5.67
N LYS A 56 -0.51 -7.60 5.25
CA LYS A 56 -1.16 -8.73 5.92
C LYS A 56 -0.69 -8.96 7.36
N ASN A 57 0.54 -8.57 7.71
CA ASN A 57 1.19 -8.83 9.01
C ASN A 57 0.79 -7.84 10.13
N VAL A 58 -0.49 -7.49 10.25
CA VAL A 58 -0.96 -6.66 11.36
C VAL A 58 -1.08 -7.50 12.63
N LEU A 59 -0.33 -7.14 13.67
CA LEU A 59 -0.35 -7.82 14.96
C LEU A 59 -1.45 -7.28 15.89
N ASN A 60 -1.59 -5.96 15.98
CA ASN A 60 -2.62 -5.33 16.80
C ASN A 60 -3.00 -3.94 16.29
N TYR A 61 -4.11 -3.46 16.84
CA TYR A 61 -4.75 -2.22 16.47
C TYR A 61 -5.40 -1.55 17.68
N SER A 62 -5.44 -0.23 17.66
CA SER A 62 -6.28 0.56 18.57
C SER A 62 -6.96 1.69 17.81
N LEU A 63 -8.19 2.01 18.21
CA LEU A 63 -8.96 3.16 17.74
C LEU A 63 -9.67 3.80 18.92
N ASN A 64 -9.45 5.09 19.11
CA ASN A 64 -10.34 5.90 19.91
C ASN A 64 -11.48 6.42 19.02
N LYS A 65 -12.68 5.86 19.19
CA LYS A 65 -13.85 6.24 18.37
C LYS A 65 -14.29 7.70 18.56
N THR A 66 -13.91 8.34 19.68
CA THR A 66 -14.27 9.73 19.97
C THR A 66 -13.29 10.69 19.33
N SER A 67 -11.97 10.44 19.45
CA SER A 67 -10.94 11.35 18.91
C SER A 67 -10.49 11.02 17.48
N GLY A 68 -10.81 9.81 17.00
CA GLY A 68 -10.33 9.24 15.74
C GLY A 68 -8.89 8.74 15.81
N ASP A 69 -8.20 8.86 16.93
CA ASP A 69 -6.80 8.45 17.04
C ASP A 69 -6.68 6.94 16.87
N PHE A 70 -5.91 6.52 15.86
CA PHE A 70 -5.68 5.11 15.59
C PHE A 70 -4.19 4.76 15.62
N SER A 71 -3.91 3.50 15.91
CA SER A 71 -2.57 2.94 15.75
C SER A 71 -2.60 1.50 15.26
N VAL A 72 -1.75 1.16 14.31
CA VAL A 72 -1.51 -0.20 13.83
C VAL A 72 -0.09 -0.62 14.20
N ASN A 73 0.08 -1.84 14.71
CA ASN A 73 1.38 -2.42 15.01
C ASN A 73 1.67 -3.63 14.10
N LEU A 74 2.79 -3.57 13.41
CA LEU A 74 3.28 -4.61 12.50
C LEU A 74 4.37 -5.50 13.14
N GLY A 75 4.82 -5.17 14.34
CA GLY A 75 5.90 -5.87 15.06
C GLY A 75 7.32 -5.49 14.61
N TYR A 76 7.49 -5.21 13.32
CA TYR A 76 8.76 -4.82 12.70
C TYR A 76 8.53 -3.85 11.53
N THR A 77 9.61 -3.23 11.06
CA THR A 77 9.55 -2.39 9.86
C THR A 77 9.30 -3.25 8.64
N CYS A 78 8.26 -2.92 7.90
CA CYS A 78 7.78 -3.65 6.77
C CYS A 78 8.11 -2.91 5.47
N LYS A 79 8.81 -3.57 4.53
CA LYS A 79 8.98 -3.04 3.17
C LYS A 79 8.01 -3.73 2.23
N LEU A 80 7.44 -2.99 1.30
CA LEU A 80 6.54 -3.53 0.30
C LEU A 80 6.51 -2.61 -0.91
N THR A 81 5.91 -3.11 -1.98
CA THR A 81 5.72 -2.34 -3.21
C THR A 81 4.25 -1.95 -3.34
N LEU A 82 3.97 -0.67 -3.53
CA LEU A 82 2.61 -0.17 -3.69
C LEU A 82 2.19 -0.20 -5.17
N PRO A 83 1.02 -0.79 -5.50
CA PRO A 83 0.43 -0.68 -6.82
C PRO A 83 -0.07 0.74 -7.09
N PRO A 84 -0.23 1.16 -8.36
CA PRO A 84 0.07 0.43 -9.59
C PRO A 84 1.50 0.63 -10.11
N ASP A 85 2.21 1.68 -9.67
CA ASP A 85 3.47 2.12 -10.28
C ASP A 85 4.72 1.51 -9.63
N ASN A 86 4.54 0.44 -8.85
CA ASN A 86 5.59 -0.28 -8.12
C ASN A 86 6.48 0.61 -7.25
N TYR A 87 5.88 1.55 -6.52
CA TYR A 87 6.64 2.40 -5.59
C TYR A 87 7.13 1.60 -4.39
N GLU A 88 8.44 1.65 -4.11
CA GLU A 88 8.98 1.11 -2.86
C GLU A 88 8.45 1.91 -1.68
N ALA A 89 7.78 1.21 -0.76
CA ALA A 89 7.22 1.77 0.45
C ALA A 89 7.81 1.08 1.67
N THR A 90 8.07 1.88 2.71
CA THR A 90 8.43 1.39 4.03
C THR A 90 7.37 1.81 5.05
N TYR A 91 6.80 0.81 5.70
CA TYR A 91 5.87 0.90 6.81
C TYR A 91 6.66 0.67 8.10
N SER A 92 6.55 1.58 9.04
CA SER A 92 7.21 1.48 10.34
C SER A 92 6.53 0.42 11.20
N LYS A 93 7.24 -0.07 12.21
CA LYS A 93 6.69 -1.01 13.22
C LYS A 93 5.35 -0.54 13.78
N LYS A 94 5.20 0.76 14.03
CA LYS A 94 3.96 1.38 14.48
C LYS A 94 3.55 2.47 13.50
N ILE A 95 2.30 2.42 13.05
CA ILE A 95 1.65 3.42 12.20
C ILE A 95 0.60 4.11 13.06
N THR A 96 0.49 5.43 12.96
CA THR A 96 -0.48 6.22 13.72
C THR A 96 -1.13 7.27 12.85
N GLY A 97 -2.31 7.75 13.23
CA GLY A 97 -2.93 8.93 12.66
C GLY A 97 -4.33 9.14 13.21
N LYS A 98 -5.15 9.88 12.49
CA LYS A 98 -6.57 10.10 12.78
C LYS A 98 -7.42 9.47 11.69
N LEU A 99 -8.16 8.43 12.04
CA LEU A 99 -9.10 7.74 11.17
C LEU A 99 -10.50 8.26 11.45
N VAL A 100 -11.11 8.81 10.41
CA VAL A 100 -12.53 9.13 10.34
C VAL A 100 -13.08 8.60 9.02
N GLU A 101 -14.39 8.63 8.85
CA GLU A 101 -15.04 8.19 7.62
C GLU A 101 -14.43 8.91 6.40
N GLY A 102 -13.89 8.13 5.46
CA GLY A 102 -13.28 8.60 4.23
C GLY A 102 -11.97 9.36 4.37
N LYS A 103 -11.39 9.51 5.59
CA LYS A 103 -10.11 10.23 5.76
C LYS A 103 -9.22 9.63 6.85
N ILE A 104 -7.97 9.41 6.48
CA ILE A 104 -6.84 9.20 7.38
C ILE A 104 -6.00 10.47 7.37
N GLY A 105 -5.97 11.20 8.47
CA GLY A 105 -5.12 12.38 8.66
C GLY A 105 -3.96 12.12 9.61
N GLU A 106 -3.01 13.07 9.68
CA GLU A 106 -1.88 13.03 10.62
C GLU A 106 -1.11 11.70 10.59
N LEU A 107 -1.07 11.07 9.42
CA LEU A 107 -0.53 9.74 9.22
C LEU A 107 0.98 9.78 9.41
N LYS A 108 1.48 8.85 10.23
CA LYS A 108 2.90 8.66 10.50
C LYS A 108 3.24 7.19 10.35
N GLY A 109 4.46 6.96 9.89
CA GLY A 109 5.03 5.61 9.79
C GLY A 109 5.01 5.03 8.38
N ILE A 110 4.46 5.70 7.37
CA ILE A 110 4.50 5.24 5.98
C ILE A 110 5.35 6.21 5.16
N ARG A 111 6.35 5.69 4.46
CA ARG A 111 7.21 6.45 3.55
C ARG A 111 7.31 5.75 2.20
N VAL A 112 7.42 6.53 1.13
CA VAL A 112 7.62 6.05 -0.24
C VAL A 112 8.89 6.62 -0.83
N TRP A 113 9.61 5.84 -1.63
CA TRP A 113 10.79 6.30 -2.34
C TRP A 113 10.41 6.91 -3.69
N ALA A 114 10.72 8.19 -3.88
CA ALA A 114 10.50 8.89 -5.15
C ALA A 114 11.47 10.08 -5.27
N PHE A 115 11.84 10.45 -6.50
CA PHE A 115 12.75 11.57 -6.76
C PHE A 115 14.03 11.53 -5.90
N PHE A 116 14.63 10.33 -5.81
CA PHE A 116 15.87 10.07 -5.07
C PHE A 116 15.83 10.38 -3.56
N GLN A 117 14.63 10.46 -2.97
CA GLN A 117 14.47 10.65 -1.52
C GLN A 117 13.23 9.93 -0.96
N TRP A 118 13.17 9.81 0.36
CA TRP A 118 12.02 9.24 1.07
C TRP A 118 11.00 10.33 1.40
N TRP A 119 9.75 10.11 0.98
CA TRP A 119 8.64 11.01 1.25
C TRP A 119 7.65 10.38 2.22
N SER A 120 7.21 11.13 3.23
CA SER A 120 6.18 10.67 4.16
C SER A 120 4.79 10.81 3.55
N ILE A 121 3.97 9.76 3.68
CA ILE A 121 2.53 9.85 3.45
C ILE A 121 1.89 10.38 4.72
N THR A 122 1.33 11.59 4.67
CA THR A 122 0.77 12.30 5.83
C THR A 122 -0.75 12.18 5.91
N GLY A 123 -1.39 11.69 4.86
CA GLY A 123 -2.83 11.44 4.86
C GLY A 123 -3.30 10.67 3.63
N ILE A 124 -4.48 10.09 3.74
CA ILE A 124 -5.17 9.37 2.66
C ILE A 124 -6.65 9.72 2.73
N LYS A 125 -7.23 10.13 1.60
CA LYS A 125 -8.66 10.43 1.48
C LYS A 125 -9.32 9.48 0.49
N SER A 126 -10.48 8.95 0.85
CA SER A 126 -11.35 8.22 -0.05
C SER A 126 -12.29 9.21 -0.75
N SER A 127 -12.31 9.21 -2.08
CA SER A 127 -13.06 10.18 -2.90
C SER A 127 -13.68 9.46 -4.10
N GLY A 128 -14.90 8.95 -3.90
CA GLY A 128 -15.58 8.10 -4.88
C GLY A 128 -14.77 6.83 -5.13
N GLU A 129 -14.46 6.52 -6.38
CA GLU A 129 -13.68 5.33 -6.76
C GLU A 129 -12.16 5.51 -6.63
N ASN A 130 -11.70 6.59 -5.98
CA ASN A 130 -10.29 6.94 -5.93
C ASN A 130 -9.80 7.19 -4.51
N LEU A 131 -8.53 6.90 -4.29
CA LEU A 131 -7.77 7.33 -3.14
C LEU A 131 -6.88 8.52 -3.52
N VAL A 132 -6.83 9.50 -2.63
CA VAL A 132 -5.92 10.64 -2.71
C VAL A 132 -4.93 10.55 -1.57
N PHE A 133 -3.67 10.30 -1.90
CA PHE A 133 -2.55 10.23 -0.96
C PHE A 133 -1.91 11.61 -0.84
N GLU A 134 -1.75 12.08 0.39
CA GLU A 134 -1.03 13.31 0.73
C GLU A 134 0.43 12.95 1.02
N VAL A 135 1.36 13.46 0.21
CA VAL A 135 2.78 13.09 0.22
C VAL A 135 3.61 14.37 0.33
N GLY A 136 4.10 14.68 1.53
CA GLY A 136 4.70 15.99 1.79
C GLY A 136 3.71 17.13 1.53
N MET A 137 4.01 18.01 0.57
CA MET A 137 3.16 19.13 0.15
C MET A 137 2.34 18.85 -1.13
N VAL A 138 2.45 17.64 -1.70
CA VAL A 138 1.76 17.26 -2.95
C VAL A 138 0.72 16.19 -2.69
N SER A 139 -0.14 15.95 -3.69
CA SER A 139 -1.11 14.86 -3.65
C SER A 139 -1.01 13.95 -4.88
N ALA A 140 -1.27 12.67 -4.69
CA ALA A 140 -1.32 11.67 -5.75
C ALA A 140 -2.66 10.93 -5.71
N LYS A 141 -3.30 10.79 -6.87
CA LYS A 141 -4.62 10.16 -7.02
C LYS A 141 -4.48 8.80 -7.71
N TYR A 142 -5.05 7.77 -7.10
CA TYR A 142 -5.06 6.41 -7.64
C TYR A 142 -6.46 5.80 -7.53
N PRO A 143 -6.86 4.91 -8.46
CA PRO A 143 -8.07 4.11 -8.31
C PRO A 143 -8.02 3.26 -7.03
N ALA A 144 -9.12 3.24 -6.27
CA ALA A 144 -9.20 2.46 -5.02
C ALA A 144 -9.02 0.96 -5.26
N LYS A 145 -9.54 0.45 -6.39
CA LYS A 145 -9.42 -0.96 -6.82
C LYS A 145 -8.00 -1.50 -6.91
N ASN A 146 -6.99 -0.62 -7.04
CA ASN A 146 -5.60 -1.05 -7.04
C ASN A 146 -5.15 -1.58 -5.67
N PHE A 147 -5.92 -1.31 -4.62
CA PHE A 147 -5.61 -1.65 -3.23
C PHE A 147 -6.62 -2.65 -2.67
N ASP A 148 -7.30 -3.44 -3.50
CA ASP A 148 -8.26 -4.45 -3.04
C ASP A 148 -7.57 -5.67 -2.40
N GLU A 149 -6.27 -5.84 -2.62
CA GLU A 149 -5.47 -6.92 -2.04
C GLU A 149 -4.41 -6.37 -1.08
N SER A 150 -4.35 -6.95 0.12
CA SER A 150 -3.31 -6.62 1.10
C SER A 150 -1.94 -7.14 0.66
N PRO A 151 -0.92 -6.27 0.54
CA PRO A 151 0.42 -6.68 0.16
C PRO A 151 1.08 -7.53 1.25
N GLU A 152 1.94 -8.45 0.81
CA GLU A 152 2.84 -9.17 1.71
C GLU A 152 3.97 -8.26 2.18
N CYS A 153 4.36 -8.47 3.43
CA CYS A 153 5.46 -7.75 4.01
C CYS A 153 6.81 -8.38 3.65
N GLN A 154 7.67 -7.61 2.99
CA GLN A 154 9.04 -8.00 2.66
C GLN A 154 9.98 -7.49 3.76
N GLY A 155 10.01 -8.20 4.88
CA GLY A 155 10.89 -7.89 6.00
C GLY A 155 10.96 -9.06 6.97
N LYS A 156 12.15 -9.38 7.47
CA LYS A 156 12.28 -10.44 8.48
C LYS A 156 11.92 -9.86 9.84
N HIS A 157 11.10 -10.61 10.57
CA HIS A 157 11.00 -10.48 12.02
C HIS A 157 12.37 -10.86 12.60
N SER A 158 13.27 -9.88 12.76
CA SER A 158 14.48 -10.09 13.53
C SER A 158 14.07 -10.30 14.98
N SER A 159 13.93 -11.57 15.37
CA SER A 159 13.95 -11.99 16.77
C SER A 159 15.33 -11.61 17.32
N SER A 160 15.40 -10.54 18.10
CA SER A 160 16.48 -10.29 19.05
C SER A 160 16.00 -10.71 20.44
#